data_AF-A0A1H1FW60-F1
#
_entry.id   AF-A0A1H1FW60-F1
#
_cell.length_a   1.000
_cell.length_b   1.000
_cell.length_c   1.000
_cell.angle_alpha   90.00
_cell.angle_beta   90.00
_cell.angle_gamma   90.00
#
_symmetry.space_group_name_H-M   'P 1'
#
loop_
_entity.id
_entity.type
_entity.pdbx_description
1 polymer ?
#
loop_
_entity_poly.entity_id
_entity_poly.type
_entity_poly.pdbx_seq_one_letter_code
_entity_poly.pdbx_strand_id
1 'polypeptide(L)'
;MITPDQIDFSPQNSTAVISSAQKFIIPVPAFADGGEPLVYPDGDKAGQPVEDWQGHKVHGRGIVFHNAEDGAWQVAKGDGSAVIIINAVTKDKAAKLEARIAELAPSPEQLSLKQLKQVLAYARELDLPAIYDASRDFVAAHMSKVEPGSGMAGLHKRDERDICQAVYLPGKGEFQGPAATPQRFTDGAVILKQGEDVRLIQPDAFEATYAHADGRKLRVSELKRQDGVTR
;
A
#
# COMPACT_ATOMS: atom_id res chain seq x y z
N MET A 1 21.50 -14.43 -2.23
CA MET A 1 20.86 -13.12 -2.08
C MET A 1 20.79 -12.49 -3.45
N ILE A 2 19.60 -12.03 -3.83
CA ILE A 2 19.24 -11.46 -5.13
C ILE A 2 19.03 -9.95 -4.94
N THR A 3 19.53 -9.15 -5.88
CA THR A 3 19.40 -7.68 -5.84
C THR A 3 18.73 -7.15 -7.12
N PRO A 4 18.14 -5.94 -7.10
CA PRO A 4 17.43 -5.37 -8.25
C PRO A 4 18.24 -5.32 -9.55
N ASP A 5 19.55 -5.05 -9.47
CA ASP A 5 20.48 -4.96 -10.61
C ASP A 5 20.70 -6.31 -11.32
N GLN A 6 20.31 -7.42 -10.69
CA GLN A 6 20.38 -8.76 -11.26
C GLN A 6 19.11 -9.14 -12.04
N ILE A 7 18.07 -8.30 -12.02
CA ILE A 7 16.77 -8.57 -12.65
C ILE A 7 16.60 -7.73 -13.91
N ASP A 8 16.22 -8.37 -15.01
CA ASP A 8 15.98 -7.70 -16.28
C ASP A 8 14.51 -7.27 -16.39
N PHE A 9 14.27 -5.99 -16.14
CA PHE A 9 12.95 -5.36 -16.29
C PHE A 9 12.72 -4.71 -17.67
N SER A 10 13.52 -5.07 -18.68
CA SER A 10 13.25 -4.62 -20.04
C SER A 10 11.90 -5.16 -20.53
N PRO A 11 11.15 -4.42 -21.37
CA PRO A 11 9.82 -4.84 -21.83
C PRO A 11 9.77 -6.22 -22.51
N GLN A 12 10.91 -6.75 -22.97
CA GLN A 12 11.03 -8.07 -23.57
C GLN A 12 11.11 -9.19 -22.53
N ASN A 13 11.67 -8.89 -21.36
CA ASN A 13 12.00 -9.83 -20.29
C ASN A 13 11.15 -9.64 -19.02
N SER A 14 10.23 -8.67 -19.02
CA SER A 14 9.20 -8.49 -17.99
C SER A 14 7.79 -8.46 -18.56
N THR A 15 6.81 -8.62 -17.68
CA THR A 15 5.38 -8.48 -17.99
C THR A 15 4.85 -7.18 -17.40
N ALA A 16 4.21 -6.34 -18.21
CA ALA A 16 3.54 -5.13 -17.75
C ALA A 16 2.23 -5.46 -17.01
N VAL A 17 2.11 -4.99 -15.77
CA VAL A 17 1.00 -5.31 -14.86
C VAL A 17 0.55 -4.09 -14.08
N ILE A 18 -0.67 -4.14 -13.55
CA ILE A 18 -1.23 -3.11 -12.66
C ILE A 18 -1.85 -3.79 -11.44
N SER A 19 -1.89 -3.08 -10.31
CA SER A 19 -2.59 -3.59 -9.13
C SER A 19 -4.11 -3.53 -9.35
N SER A 20 -4.76 -4.70 -9.42
CA SER A 20 -6.21 -4.86 -9.59
C SER A 20 -6.98 -4.71 -8.28
N ALA A 21 -6.29 -4.73 -7.14
CA ALA A 21 -6.90 -4.55 -5.84
C ALA A 21 -7.51 -3.14 -5.71
N GLN A 22 -8.80 -3.10 -5.40
CA GLN A 22 -9.50 -1.87 -5.06
C GLN A 22 -9.01 -1.33 -3.71
N LYS A 23 -8.96 -0.01 -3.61
CA LYS A 23 -8.38 0.72 -2.48
C LYS A 23 -9.38 1.73 -1.96
N PHE A 24 -9.59 1.78 -0.65
CA PHE A 24 -10.40 2.84 -0.06
C PHE A 24 -9.48 3.93 0.46
N ILE A 25 -9.69 5.15 -0.02
CA ILE A 25 -8.87 6.32 0.31
C ILE A 25 -9.58 7.13 1.38
N ILE A 26 -8.87 7.46 2.45
CA ILE A 26 -9.31 8.36 3.51
C ILE A 26 -8.32 9.53 3.57
N PRO A 27 -8.71 10.75 3.20
CA PRO A 27 -7.85 11.91 3.38
C PRO A 27 -7.54 12.11 4.85
N VAL A 28 -6.27 12.38 5.19
CA VAL A 28 -5.91 12.82 6.54
C VAL A 28 -6.19 14.33 6.63
N PRO A 29 -7.03 14.78 7.58
CA PRO A 29 -7.30 16.20 7.75
C PRO A 29 -6.07 16.99 8.21
N ALA A 30 -6.08 18.29 7.95
CA ALA A 30 -5.15 19.20 8.62
C ALA A 30 -5.64 19.41 10.05
N PHE A 31 -5.10 18.67 11.00
CA PHE A 31 -5.53 18.74 12.40
C PHE A 31 -5.12 20.08 13.02
N ALA A 32 -5.99 20.69 13.80
CA ALA A 32 -5.75 22.02 14.40
C ALA A 32 -4.47 22.09 15.27
N ASP A 33 -4.10 20.98 15.91
CA ASP A 33 -2.89 20.81 16.73
C ASP A 33 -1.81 19.95 16.05
N GLY A 34 -1.99 19.66 14.75
CA GLY A 34 -1.16 18.78 13.96
C GLY A 34 -1.32 17.28 14.26
N GLY A 35 -2.19 16.87 15.19
CA GLY A 35 -2.39 15.47 15.58
C GLY A 35 -1.47 15.02 16.70
N GLU A 36 -1.09 13.74 16.74
CA GLU A 36 -0.20 13.16 17.77
C GLU A 36 1.26 13.05 17.29
N PRO A 37 2.25 12.92 18.20
CA PRO A 37 3.64 12.68 17.81
C PRO A 37 3.77 11.39 16.97
N LEU A 38 4.54 11.44 15.88
CA LEU A 38 4.76 10.30 14.98
C LEU A 38 5.84 9.35 15.52
N VAL A 39 5.55 8.75 16.67
CA VAL A 39 6.46 7.86 17.39
C VAL A 39 5.82 6.51 17.67
N TYR A 40 6.62 5.47 17.85
CA TYR A 40 6.11 4.17 18.29
C TYR A 40 5.37 4.33 19.63
N PRO A 41 4.13 3.82 19.77
CA PRO A 41 3.33 4.03 20.97
C PRO A 41 3.72 3.08 22.11
N ASP A 42 4.29 1.92 21.80
CA ASP A 42 4.65 0.87 22.74
C ASP A 42 5.88 0.06 22.30
N GLY A 43 6.31 -0.88 23.15
CA GLY A 43 7.46 -1.75 22.92
C GLY A 43 8.83 -1.09 23.11
N ASP A 44 9.88 -1.78 22.67
CA ASP A 44 11.29 -1.35 22.88
C ASP A 44 11.64 -0.05 22.15
N LYS A 45 10.92 0.26 21.07
CA LYS A 45 11.07 1.51 20.30
C LYS A 45 10.15 2.63 20.78
N ALA A 46 9.37 2.44 21.86
CA ALA A 46 8.40 3.43 22.33
C ALA A 46 9.00 4.84 22.47
N GLY A 47 8.30 5.84 21.94
CA GLY A 47 8.74 7.24 21.93
C GLY A 47 9.80 7.59 20.86
N GLN A 48 10.34 6.61 20.14
CA GLN A 48 11.22 6.86 19.00
C GLN A 48 10.39 7.13 17.72
N PRO A 49 10.90 7.94 16.77
CA PRO A 49 10.23 8.16 15.49
C PRO A 49 9.91 6.84 14.77
N VAL A 50 8.70 6.74 14.20
CA VAL A 50 8.34 5.60 13.36
C VAL A 50 9.16 5.65 12.07
N GLU A 51 9.65 4.48 11.64
CA GLU A 51 10.38 4.31 10.39
C GLU A 51 9.39 4.02 9.24
N ASP A 52 9.61 4.64 8.07
CA ASP A 52 8.92 4.25 6.85
C ASP A 52 9.39 2.86 6.36
N TRP A 53 8.78 2.39 5.27
CA TRP A 53 9.09 1.07 4.71
C TRP A 53 10.54 0.93 4.20
N GLN A 54 11.24 2.04 3.94
CA GLN A 54 12.66 2.09 3.57
C GLN A 54 13.58 2.18 4.79
N GLY A 55 13.03 2.36 5.99
CA GLY A 55 13.78 2.53 7.24
C GLY A 55 14.11 4.00 7.58
N HIS A 56 13.56 4.98 6.85
CA HIS A 56 13.76 6.38 7.19
C HIS A 56 12.85 6.82 8.32
N LYS A 57 13.40 7.57 9.28
CA LYS A 57 12.63 8.11 10.40
C LYS A 57 11.69 9.21 9.94
N VAL A 58 10.41 9.04 10.24
CA VAL A 58 9.37 10.04 9.99
C VAL A 58 9.22 10.92 11.22
N HIS A 59 9.41 12.23 11.05
CA HIS A 59 9.30 13.21 12.13
C HIS A 59 8.04 14.07 12.01
N GLY A 60 7.58 14.60 13.14
CA GLY A 60 6.49 15.58 13.20
C GLY A 60 5.26 15.08 13.94
N ARG A 61 4.08 15.53 13.50
CA ARG A 61 2.79 15.22 14.10
C ARG A 61 1.78 14.76 13.05
N GLY A 62 0.83 13.92 13.47
CA GLY A 62 -0.25 13.45 12.63
C GLY A 62 -1.03 12.32 13.27
N ILE A 63 -1.03 11.16 12.62
CA ILE A 63 -1.66 9.95 13.14
C ILE A 63 -0.68 8.78 13.06
N VAL A 64 -0.61 8.01 14.15
CA VAL A 64 0.06 6.72 14.25
C VAL A 64 -1.03 5.63 14.24
N PHE A 65 -0.86 4.62 13.38
CA PHE A 65 -1.79 3.50 13.26
C PHE A 65 -1.05 2.21 12.95
N HIS A 66 -1.68 1.07 13.20
CA HIS A 66 -1.05 -0.24 13.02
C HIS A 66 -1.65 -0.95 11.80
N ASN A 67 -0.80 -1.38 10.89
CA ASN A 67 -1.15 -2.27 9.78
C ASN A 67 -1.21 -3.70 10.33
N ALA A 68 -2.41 -4.30 10.32
CA ALA A 68 -2.59 -5.63 10.91
C ALA A 68 -2.10 -6.76 9.99
N GLU A 69 -1.87 -6.47 8.71
CA GLU A 69 -1.38 -7.45 7.73
C GLU A 69 0.07 -7.84 8.00
N ASP A 70 0.93 -6.85 8.27
CA ASP A 70 2.37 -7.03 8.48
C ASP A 70 2.83 -6.75 9.91
N GLY A 71 1.94 -6.28 10.78
CA GLY A 71 2.25 -5.94 12.17
C GLY A 71 3.02 -4.63 12.34
N ALA A 72 3.15 -3.82 11.28
CA ALA A 72 3.94 -2.60 11.32
C ALA A 72 3.13 -1.41 11.85
N TRP A 73 3.80 -0.57 12.65
CA TRP A 73 3.33 0.79 12.91
C TRP A 73 3.59 1.67 11.69
N GLN A 74 2.57 2.40 11.27
CA GLN A 74 2.53 3.32 10.14
C GLN A 74 2.15 4.71 10.62
N VAL A 75 2.53 5.73 9.85
CA VAL A 75 2.28 7.13 10.22
C VAL A 75 1.86 7.95 9.03
N ALA A 76 0.95 8.90 9.24
CA ALA A 76 0.57 9.88 8.23
C ALA A 76 0.60 11.30 8.83
N LYS A 77 1.11 12.27 8.07
CA LYS A 77 1.19 13.67 8.52
C LYS A 77 -0.20 14.28 8.69
N GLY A 78 -0.38 15.01 9.78
CA GLY A 78 -1.63 15.71 10.11
C GLY A 78 -1.74 17.12 9.53
N ASP A 79 -1.00 17.42 8.46
CA ASP A 79 -0.93 18.73 7.80
C ASP A 79 -1.88 18.85 6.59
N GLY A 80 -2.68 17.81 6.34
CA GLY A 80 -3.59 17.74 5.21
C GLY A 80 -2.98 17.19 3.92
N SER A 81 -1.67 16.93 3.86
CA SER A 81 -1.00 16.43 2.64
C SER A 81 -1.11 14.91 2.44
N ALA A 82 -1.43 14.17 3.50
CA ALA A 82 -1.45 12.72 3.50
C ALA A 82 -2.85 12.12 3.28
N VAL A 83 -2.87 10.86 2.91
CA VAL A 83 -4.03 9.97 2.88
C VAL A 83 -3.69 8.68 3.61
N ILE A 84 -4.72 7.97 4.07
CA ILE A 84 -4.63 6.58 4.48
C ILE A 84 -5.30 5.74 3.40
N ILE A 85 -4.63 4.68 2.98
CA ILE A 85 -5.08 3.72 1.99
C ILE A 85 -5.40 2.40 2.70
N ILE A 86 -6.63 1.94 2.56
CA ILE A 86 -7.04 0.59 2.94
C ILE A 86 -7.08 -0.25 1.68
N ASN A 87 -6.32 -1.35 1.64
CA ASN A 87 -6.16 -2.18 0.43
C ASN A 87 -7.21 -3.31 0.35
N ALA A 88 -7.38 -3.86 -0.86
CA ALA A 88 -8.28 -4.99 -1.14
C ALA A 88 -9.73 -4.81 -0.64
N VAL A 89 -10.27 -3.60 -0.81
CA VAL A 89 -11.61 -3.24 -0.31
C VAL A 89 -12.67 -3.58 -1.36
N THR A 90 -13.70 -4.33 -0.97
CA THR A 90 -14.88 -4.58 -1.82
C THR A 90 -15.85 -3.40 -1.79
N LYS A 91 -16.74 -3.29 -2.80
CA LYS A 91 -17.78 -2.25 -2.82
C LYS A 91 -18.65 -2.24 -1.55
N ASP A 92 -19.07 -3.40 -1.07
CA ASP A 92 -19.90 -3.51 0.14
C ASP A 92 -19.17 -3.00 1.39
N LYS A 93 -17.88 -3.31 1.52
CA LYS A 93 -17.06 -2.80 2.64
C LYS A 93 -16.79 -1.30 2.48
N ALA A 94 -16.58 -0.81 1.26
CA ALA A 94 -16.43 0.62 0.97
C ALA A 94 -17.67 1.42 1.38
N ALA A 95 -18.87 0.95 1.02
CA ALA A 95 -20.13 1.59 1.40
C ALA A 95 -20.31 1.66 2.94
N LYS A 96 -19.90 0.61 3.66
CA LYS A 96 -19.90 0.62 5.14
C LYS A 96 -18.92 1.64 5.72
N LEU A 97 -17.72 1.77 5.14
CA LEU A 97 -16.75 2.78 5.55
C LEU A 97 -17.26 4.21 5.29
N GLU A 98 -17.88 4.45 4.14
CA GLU A 98 -18.49 5.74 3.79
C GLU A 98 -19.62 6.11 4.76
N ALA A 99 -20.51 5.17 5.05
CA ALA A 99 -21.57 5.35 6.04
C ALA A 99 -20.97 5.68 7.43
N ARG A 100 -19.93 4.96 7.84
CA ARG A 100 -19.26 5.22 9.12
C ARG A 100 -18.62 6.60 9.19
N ILE A 101 -18.01 7.06 8.11
CA ILE A 101 -17.43 8.41 8.05
C ILE A 101 -18.54 9.47 8.14
N ALA A 102 -19.65 9.28 7.41
CA ALA A 102 -20.79 10.19 7.41
C ALA A 102 -21.48 10.30 8.78
N GLU A 103 -21.47 9.25 9.60
CA GLU A 103 -21.93 9.29 10.99
C GLU A 103 -21.05 10.15 11.89
N LEU A 104 -19.75 10.22 11.59
CA LEU A 104 -18.75 10.87 12.44
C LEU A 104 -18.52 12.34 12.08
N ALA A 105 -18.55 12.68 10.79
CA ALA A 105 -18.29 14.04 10.32
C ALA A 105 -19.07 14.38 9.04
N PRO A 106 -19.38 15.67 8.80
CA PRO A 106 -20.02 16.11 7.55
C PRO A 106 -19.19 15.82 6.31
N SER A 107 -17.86 15.80 6.44
CA SER A 107 -16.96 15.37 5.37
C SER A 107 -15.74 14.62 5.92
N PRO A 108 -15.10 13.74 5.13
CA PRO A 108 -13.88 13.03 5.50
C PRO A 108 -12.74 13.98 5.89
N GLU A 109 -12.63 15.13 5.23
CA GLU A 109 -11.62 16.16 5.50
C GLU A 109 -11.83 16.90 6.82
N GLN A 110 -12.94 16.65 7.52
CA GLN A 110 -13.28 17.27 8.80
C GLN A 110 -13.20 16.28 9.98
N LEU A 111 -12.73 15.06 9.77
CA LEU A 111 -12.53 14.10 10.85
C LEU A 111 -11.50 14.64 11.86
N SER A 112 -11.83 14.63 13.14
CA SER A 112 -10.81 14.78 14.19
C SER A 112 -9.90 13.55 14.22
N LEU A 113 -8.71 13.67 14.83
CA LEU A 113 -7.80 12.53 15.04
C LEU A 113 -8.52 11.34 15.70
N LYS A 114 -9.35 11.61 16.72
CA LYS A 114 -10.13 10.57 17.41
C LYS A 114 -11.12 9.88 16.47
N GLN A 115 -11.83 10.64 15.65
CA GLN A 115 -12.79 10.08 14.70
C GLN A 115 -12.09 9.30 13.59
N LEU A 116 -10.96 9.79 13.08
CA LEU A 116 -10.17 9.05 12.09
C LEU A 116 -9.72 7.69 12.67
N LYS A 117 -9.23 7.65 13.91
CA LYS A 117 -8.90 6.39 14.60
C LYS A 117 -10.12 5.47 14.77
N GLN A 118 -11.31 6.01 14.99
CA GLN A 118 -12.55 5.22 15.02
C GLN A 118 -12.88 4.60 13.66
N VAL A 119 -12.63 5.30 12.55
CA VAL A 119 -12.79 4.75 11.20
C VAL A 119 -11.79 3.61 10.96
N LEU A 120 -10.53 3.77 11.37
CA LEU A 120 -9.52 2.72 11.23
C LEU A 120 -9.82 1.49 12.10
N ALA A 121 -10.34 1.69 13.32
CA ALA A 121 -10.81 0.60 14.15
C ALA A 121 -11.96 -0.16 13.48
N TYR A 122 -12.93 0.57 12.91
CA TYR A 122 -14.04 -0.03 12.18
C TYR A 122 -13.58 -0.79 10.92
N ALA A 123 -12.57 -0.29 10.20
CA ALA A 123 -11.97 -1.02 9.08
C ALA A 123 -11.45 -2.41 9.50
N ARG A 124 -10.86 -2.53 10.70
CA ARG A 124 -10.43 -3.82 11.24
C ARG A 124 -11.61 -4.74 11.57
N GLU A 125 -12.71 -4.21 12.10
CA GLU A 125 -13.94 -4.98 12.32
C GLU A 125 -14.53 -5.51 11.00
N LEU A 126 -14.28 -4.82 9.89
CA LEU A 126 -14.64 -5.25 8.55
C LEU A 126 -13.61 -6.21 7.91
N ASP A 127 -12.62 -6.68 8.66
CA ASP A 127 -11.56 -7.56 8.17
C ASP A 127 -10.81 -6.91 6.97
N LEU A 128 -10.31 -5.70 7.19
CA LEU A 128 -9.47 -4.94 6.26
C LEU A 128 -8.12 -4.63 6.92
N PRO A 129 -7.23 -5.63 7.05
CA PRO A 129 -6.01 -5.51 7.85
C PRO A 129 -4.93 -4.64 7.19
N ALA A 130 -4.88 -4.62 5.86
CA ALA A 130 -3.86 -3.95 5.07
C ALA A 130 -4.12 -2.44 4.92
N ILE A 131 -3.46 -1.64 5.77
CA ILE A 131 -3.62 -0.18 5.84
C ILE A 131 -2.24 0.48 5.83
N TYR A 132 -2.05 1.50 4.98
CA TYR A 132 -0.79 2.24 4.88
C TYR A 132 -1.04 3.70 4.49
N ASP A 133 -0.06 4.58 4.69
CA ASP A 133 -0.15 5.98 4.29
C ASP A 133 0.34 6.21 2.86
N ALA A 134 -0.07 7.33 2.27
CA ALA A 134 0.49 7.89 1.04
C ALA A 134 0.24 9.39 0.99
N SER A 135 0.70 10.06 -0.07
CA SER A 135 0.37 11.46 -0.32
C SER A 135 -0.89 11.60 -1.19
N ARG A 136 -1.53 12.77 -1.10
CA ARG A 136 -2.60 13.16 -2.04
C ARG A 136 -2.12 13.18 -3.49
N ASP A 137 -0.91 13.66 -3.73
CA ASP A 137 -0.30 13.72 -5.06
C ASP A 137 -0.13 12.33 -5.66
N PHE A 138 0.25 11.35 -4.84
CA PHE A 138 0.36 9.96 -5.26
C PHE A 138 -1.00 9.39 -5.70
N VAL A 139 -2.08 9.67 -4.96
CA VAL A 139 -3.43 9.25 -5.38
C VAL A 139 -3.80 9.91 -6.71
N ALA A 140 -3.56 11.21 -6.85
CA ALA A 140 -3.90 11.95 -8.08
C ALA A 140 -3.14 11.44 -9.32
N ALA A 141 -1.85 11.09 -9.14
CA ALA A 141 -0.98 10.64 -10.22
C ALA A 141 -1.27 9.18 -10.64
N HIS A 142 -1.65 8.31 -9.70
CA HIS A 142 -1.63 6.85 -9.91
C HIS A 142 -2.97 6.14 -9.69
N MET A 143 -4.04 6.87 -9.34
CA MET A 143 -5.33 6.26 -9.05
C MET A 143 -6.49 7.01 -9.69
N SER A 144 -7.53 6.24 -10.00
CA SER A 144 -8.83 6.76 -10.41
C SER A 144 -9.90 6.28 -9.44
N LYS A 145 -10.87 7.15 -9.18
CA LYS A 145 -12.10 6.75 -8.50
C LYS A 145 -12.83 5.67 -9.30
N VAL A 146 -13.37 4.70 -8.57
CA VAL A 146 -14.23 3.65 -9.16
C VAL A 146 -15.63 4.19 -9.42
N GLU A 147 -16.12 5.09 -8.56
CA GLU A 147 -17.47 5.65 -8.64
C GLU A 147 -17.44 7.18 -8.77
N PRO A 148 -18.41 7.81 -9.46
CA PRO A 148 -18.46 9.25 -9.62
C PRO A 148 -18.55 9.99 -8.27
N GLY A 149 -17.79 11.08 -8.10
CA GLY A 149 -17.86 11.93 -6.92
C GLY A 149 -16.79 13.02 -6.95
N SER A 150 -16.99 14.12 -6.21
CA SER A 150 -16.15 15.33 -6.26
C SER A 150 -14.97 15.35 -5.27
N GLY A 151 -14.96 14.47 -4.27
CA GLY A 151 -13.89 14.40 -3.26
C GLY A 151 -12.80 13.36 -3.55
N MET A 152 -11.75 13.31 -2.71
CA MET A 152 -10.70 12.28 -2.78
C MET A 152 -11.05 11.01 -2.00
N ALA A 153 -11.95 11.09 -1.02
CA ALA A 153 -12.33 9.90 -0.26
C ALA A 153 -13.15 8.92 -1.10
N GLY A 154 -13.06 7.64 -0.75
CA GLY A 154 -13.88 6.57 -1.33
C GLY A 154 -13.07 5.52 -2.09
N LEU A 155 -13.77 4.71 -2.88
CA LEU A 155 -13.20 3.58 -3.60
C LEU A 155 -12.42 4.01 -4.85
N HIS A 156 -11.18 3.55 -4.95
CA HIS A 156 -10.23 3.82 -6.02
C HIS A 156 -9.64 2.52 -6.58
N LYS A 157 -9.13 2.61 -7.80
CA LYS A 157 -8.29 1.58 -8.44
C LYS A 157 -6.98 2.21 -8.89
N ARG A 158 -5.92 1.41 -9.01
CA ARG A 158 -4.82 1.80 -9.89
C ARG A 158 -5.31 1.78 -11.33
N ASP A 159 -4.73 2.61 -12.15
CA ASP A 159 -5.04 2.65 -13.58
C ASP A 159 -3.75 2.60 -14.41
N GLU A 160 -3.89 2.77 -15.73
CA GLU A 160 -2.80 2.64 -16.70
C GLU A 160 -1.63 3.61 -16.48
N ARG A 161 -1.79 4.61 -15.60
CA ARG A 161 -0.70 5.51 -15.19
C ARG A 161 0.24 4.87 -14.16
N ASP A 162 -0.11 3.70 -13.63
CA ASP A 162 0.62 3.01 -12.55
C ASP A 162 1.16 1.63 -12.95
N ILE A 163 1.63 1.50 -14.20
CA ILE A 163 2.18 0.25 -14.73
C ILE A 163 3.46 -0.15 -13.98
N CYS A 164 3.50 -1.40 -13.56
CA CYS A 164 4.66 -2.07 -13.00
C CYS A 164 5.22 -3.08 -14.00
N GLN A 165 6.51 -3.39 -13.90
CA GLN A 165 7.15 -4.49 -14.62
C GLN A 165 7.37 -5.68 -13.68
N ALA A 166 6.77 -6.82 -14.00
CA ALA A 166 6.83 -8.04 -13.19
C ALA A 166 7.71 -9.11 -13.86
N VAL A 167 8.56 -9.75 -13.05
CA VAL A 167 9.37 -10.91 -13.43
C VAL A 167 9.15 -12.01 -12.41
N TYR A 168 8.92 -13.24 -12.87
CA TYR A 168 8.85 -14.41 -12.01
C TYR A 168 10.23 -15.04 -11.83
N LEU A 169 10.63 -15.23 -10.57
CA LEU A 169 11.81 -15.99 -10.16
C LEU A 169 11.37 -17.34 -9.60
N PRO A 170 11.78 -18.47 -10.21
CA PRO A 170 11.48 -19.79 -9.68
C PRO A 170 12.43 -20.19 -8.54
N GLY A 171 12.01 -21.18 -7.74
CA GLY A 171 12.86 -21.80 -6.72
C GLY A 171 12.84 -21.04 -5.39
N LYS A 172 13.93 -21.09 -4.63
CA LYS A 172 14.03 -20.46 -3.31
C LYS A 172 15.17 -19.45 -3.26
N GLY A 173 15.04 -18.44 -2.40
CA GLY A 173 16.07 -17.44 -2.24
C GLY A 173 15.72 -16.34 -1.25
N GLU A 174 16.55 -15.30 -1.28
CA GLU A 174 16.35 -14.07 -0.53
C GLU A 174 16.56 -12.91 -1.48
N PHE A 175 15.66 -11.92 -1.44
CA PHE A 175 15.72 -10.70 -2.23
C PHE A 175 15.98 -9.50 -1.33
N GLN A 176 17.00 -8.72 -1.65
CA GLN A 176 17.31 -7.45 -0.98
C GLN A 176 16.85 -6.30 -1.88
N GLY A 177 15.62 -5.85 -1.68
CA GLY A 177 15.10 -4.63 -2.27
C GLY A 177 15.38 -3.39 -1.41
N PRO A 178 14.56 -2.33 -1.55
CA PRO A 178 14.62 -1.14 -0.71
C PRO A 178 14.05 -1.36 0.71
N ALA A 179 13.42 -2.52 0.97
CA ALA A 179 12.99 -2.88 2.31
C ALA A 179 14.18 -3.02 3.26
N ALA A 180 14.00 -2.59 4.52
CA ALA A 180 15.05 -2.61 5.54
C ALA A 180 15.62 -4.02 5.82
N THR A 181 14.86 -5.08 5.54
CA THR A 181 15.28 -6.48 5.73
C THR A 181 15.12 -7.30 4.45
N PRO A 182 16.06 -8.22 4.12
CA PRO A 182 15.90 -9.14 3.00
C PRO A 182 14.60 -9.96 3.09
N GLN A 183 13.90 -10.08 1.97
CA GLN A 183 12.66 -10.83 1.85
C GLN A 183 12.96 -12.26 1.37
N ARG A 184 12.54 -13.28 2.13
CA ARG A 184 12.75 -14.70 1.78
C ARG A 184 11.60 -15.26 0.95
N PHE A 185 11.90 -16.23 0.10
CA PHE A 185 10.90 -17.01 -0.63
C PHE A 185 11.36 -18.45 -0.81
N THR A 186 10.43 -19.40 -0.79
CA THR A 186 10.71 -20.84 -0.82
C THR A 186 10.17 -21.55 -2.05
N ASP A 187 9.17 -20.97 -2.71
CA ASP A 187 8.52 -21.57 -3.88
C ASP A 187 8.17 -20.48 -4.91
N GLY A 188 9.24 -19.86 -5.39
CA GLY A 188 9.21 -18.75 -6.33
C GLY A 188 8.82 -17.42 -5.69
N ALA A 189 9.02 -16.37 -6.48
CA ALA A 189 8.70 -15.00 -6.13
C ALA A 189 8.42 -14.20 -7.39
N VAL A 190 7.55 -13.20 -7.28
CA VAL A 190 7.42 -12.17 -8.31
C VAL A 190 8.20 -10.96 -7.85
N ILE A 191 9.17 -10.52 -8.64
CA ILE A 191 9.84 -9.23 -8.43
C ILE A 191 9.17 -8.20 -9.31
N LEU A 192 8.79 -7.09 -8.69
CA LEU A 192 7.99 -6.05 -9.30
C LEU A 192 8.73 -4.71 -9.24
N LYS A 193 8.94 -4.07 -10.39
CA LYS A 193 9.50 -2.71 -10.51
C LYS A 193 8.42 -1.68 -10.83
N GLN A 194 8.44 -0.56 -10.13
CA GLN A 194 7.54 0.58 -10.31
C GLN A 194 8.33 1.87 -10.10
N GLY A 195 8.62 2.61 -11.17
CA GLY A 195 9.62 3.67 -11.10
C GLY A 195 10.96 3.09 -10.62
N GLU A 196 11.55 3.66 -9.58
CA GLU A 196 12.79 3.16 -8.96
C GLU A 196 12.55 2.10 -7.86
N ASP A 197 11.30 1.91 -7.44
CA ASP A 197 10.98 0.94 -6.39
C ASP A 197 10.94 -0.48 -6.96
N VAL A 198 11.61 -1.42 -6.28
CA VAL A 198 11.64 -2.83 -6.66
C VAL A 198 11.33 -3.70 -5.44
N ARG A 199 10.29 -4.52 -5.51
CA ARG A 199 9.82 -5.30 -4.36
C ARG A 199 9.55 -6.75 -4.70
N LEU A 200 9.71 -7.63 -3.71
CA LEU A 200 9.28 -9.01 -3.80
C LEU A 200 7.81 -9.14 -3.38
N ILE A 201 7.06 -9.94 -4.14
CA ILE A 201 5.68 -10.34 -3.85
C ILE A 201 5.57 -11.86 -3.97
N GLN A 202 4.88 -12.49 -3.01
CA GLN A 202 4.61 -13.93 -3.08
C GLN A 202 3.65 -14.25 -4.24
N PRO A 203 3.80 -15.38 -4.96
CA PRO A 203 2.98 -15.73 -6.12
C PRO A 203 1.46 -15.59 -5.88
N ASP A 204 0.93 -16.17 -4.79
CA ASP A 204 -0.51 -16.14 -4.49
C ASP A 204 -1.00 -14.71 -4.23
N ALA A 205 -0.23 -13.92 -3.48
CA ALA A 205 -0.54 -12.52 -3.22
C ALA A 205 -0.51 -11.70 -4.52
N PHE A 206 0.40 -12.02 -5.44
CA PHE A 206 0.48 -11.39 -6.74
C PHE A 206 -0.75 -11.69 -7.61
N GLU A 207 -1.14 -12.96 -7.77
CA GLU A 207 -2.33 -13.33 -8.55
C GLU A 207 -3.64 -12.76 -7.96
N ALA A 208 -3.69 -12.59 -6.64
CA ALA A 208 -4.84 -12.00 -5.97
C ALA A 208 -4.96 -10.48 -6.16
N THR A 209 -3.84 -9.78 -6.43
CA THR A 209 -3.78 -8.31 -6.35
C THR A 209 -3.29 -7.60 -7.60
N TYR A 210 -2.87 -8.35 -8.63
CA TYR A 210 -2.41 -7.82 -9.91
C TYR A 210 -3.18 -8.39 -11.09
N ALA A 211 -3.19 -7.61 -12.17
CA ALA A 211 -3.76 -7.96 -13.47
C ALA A 211 -2.79 -7.51 -14.57
N HIS A 212 -3.04 -7.97 -15.79
CA HIS A 212 -2.45 -7.35 -16.97
C HIS A 212 -2.81 -5.85 -17.02
N ALA A 213 -1.98 -5.06 -17.70
CA ALA A 213 -2.21 -3.62 -17.84
C ALA A 213 -3.58 -3.26 -18.49
N ASP A 214 -4.19 -4.18 -19.23
CA ASP A 214 -5.54 -4.05 -19.79
C ASP A 214 -6.68 -4.41 -18.79
N GLY A 215 -6.33 -4.77 -17.55
CA GLY A 215 -7.26 -5.17 -16.49
C GLY A 215 -7.64 -6.65 -16.49
N ARG A 216 -7.16 -7.48 -17.43
CA ARG A 216 -7.44 -8.91 -17.46
C ARG A 216 -6.72 -9.64 -16.32
N LYS A 217 -7.40 -10.61 -15.69
CA LYS A 217 -6.79 -11.48 -14.67
C LYS A 217 -5.51 -12.12 -15.21
N LEU A 218 -4.49 -12.13 -14.37
CA LEU A 218 -3.15 -12.63 -14.68
C LEU A 218 -2.82 -13.81 -13.76
N ARG A 219 -2.15 -14.83 -14.32
CA ARG A 219 -1.52 -15.90 -13.54
C ARG A 219 -0.01 -15.75 -13.57
N VAL A 220 0.66 -16.22 -12.52
CA VAL A 220 2.13 -16.23 -12.42
C VAL A 220 2.75 -17.04 -13.57
N SER A 221 2.08 -18.09 -14.03
CA SER A 221 2.52 -18.88 -15.20
C SER A 221 2.56 -18.09 -16.51
N GLU A 222 1.91 -16.93 -16.57
CA GLU A 222 1.91 -16.03 -17.73
C GLU A 222 3.00 -14.95 -17.63
N LEU A 223 3.71 -14.87 -16.51
CA LEU A 223 4.82 -13.93 -16.32
C LEU A 223 6.05 -14.36 -17.10
N LYS A 224 6.83 -13.36 -17.54
CA LYS A 224 8.20 -13.61 -17.96
C LYS A 224 8.99 -14.17 -16.79
N ARG A 225 9.69 -15.28 -17.06
CA ARG A 225 10.49 -16.01 -16.09
C ARG A 225 11.95 -15.65 -16.29
N GLN A 226 12.66 -15.43 -15.19
CA GLN A 226 14.11 -15.28 -15.22
C GLN A 226 14.77 -16.43 -14.45
N ASP A 227 15.51 -17.25 -15.17
CA ASP A 227 16.26 -18.39 -14.64
C ASP A 227 17.69 -17.99 -14.23
N GLY A 228 18.30 -18.77 -13.34
CA GLY A 228 19.73 -18.66 -13.02
C GLY A 228 20.12 -17.56 -12.02
N VAL A 229 19.14 -16.87 -11.41
CA VAL A 229 19.37 -15.86 -10.35
C VAL A 229 19.33 -16.49 -8.94
N THR A 230 18.68 -17.64 -8.81
CA THR A 230 18.64 -18.46 -7.59
C THR A 230 19.75 -19.53 -7.64
N ARG A 231 20.58 -19.62 -6.60
CA ARG A 231 21.55 -20.71 -6.40
C ARG A 231 20.95 -21.83 -5.58
#